data_AF-A0AAU4VT67-F1
#
_entry.id   AF-A0AAU4VT67-F1
#
_cell.length_a   1.000
_cell.length_b   1.000
_cell.length_c   1.000
_cell.angle_alpha   90.00
_cell.angle_beta   90.00
_cell.angle_gamma   90.00
#
_symmetry.space_group_name_H-M   'P 1'
#
loop_
_entity.id
_entity.type
_entity.pdbx_description
1 polymer ?
#
loop_
_entity_poly.entity_id
_entity_poly.type
_entity_poly.pdbx_seq_one_letter_code
_entity_poly.pdbx_strand_id
1 'polypeptide(L)'
;MSYSAPSNWDEPELLDLSGAPVPEYGTGSLADLLPTLVAGQGVPGYTAAIAELTPADRNCVFLVDGMGWEQIKAHPDEAPYLTSLLGSSRGGTGRPITAGFPATTATSLASVGTGLPPARHGLPGYTVRNPATGELMNQLRWHPWTPPKPWQPYPTVFQQADKAGVATAQVSSPAFQTTPLTKIALSGGTFLGRMTGEERMDLAAQRLAAGDRSLVYTYYSELDGAGHRHGVNSDAWRGQLMCVDRLVQRLAEQLPPRTALYVTADHGMVDVPFDEDSRIDFDEDWELGAGVALLGGEGRARHVYAVPGAEADVLTVWREVLGDRFWIASREEALERGWFGPPGECDERVLGRIGDVVAAAHTDAAITASVNEPNESALAGMHGSMTAAEQLVPLLEIRT
;
A
#
# COMPACT_ATOMS: atom_id res chain seq x y z
N MET A 1 -54.11 22.14 22.50
CA MET A 1 -52.80 22.42 21.90
C MET A 1 -52.03 21.12 21.89
N SER A 2 -51.97 20.47 20.73
CA SER A 2 -51.16 19.27 20.52
C SER A 2 -49.74 19.75 20.25
N TYR A 3 -48.81 19.36 21.11
CA TYR A 3 -47.38 19.51 20.84
C TYR A 3 -46.97 18.29 20.00
N SER A 4 -46.78 18.49 18.70
CA SER A 4 -45.98 17.59 17.87
C SER A 4 -44.52 17.94 18.10
N ALA A 5 -43.78 17.07 18.80
CA ALA A 5 -42.33 17.14 18.79
C ALA A 5 -41.83 16.75 17.39
N PRO A 6 -40.97 17.53 16.72
CA PRO A 6 -40.28 17.06 15.54
C PRO A 6 -39.15 16.13 16.00
N SER A 7 -39.33 14.82 15.82
CA SER A 7 -38.22 13.86 15.92
C SER A 7 -37.56 13.75 14.55
N ASN A 8 -36.77 14.75 14.16
CA ASN A 8 -35.75 14.53 13.14
C ASN A 8 -34.52 13.96 13.86
N TRP A 9 -34.59 12.68 14.18
CA TRP A 9 -33.38 11.88 14.24
C TRP A 9 -33.16 11.47 12.79
N ASP A 10 -32.34 12.22 12.05
CA ASP A 10 -31.86 11.77 10.76
C ASP A 10 -30.96 10.57 11.06
N GLU A 11 -31.49 9.35 10.90
CA GLU A 11 -30.67 8.14 10.99
C GLU A 11 -29.54 8.27 9.94
N PRO A 12 -28.27 8.14 10.35
CA PRO A 12 -27.16 8.28 9.43
C PRO A 12 -27.31 7.28 8.27
N GLU A 13 -27.22 7.76 7.03
CA GLU A 13 -27.29 6.91 5.85
C GLU A 13 -26.02 6.06 5.77
N LEU A 14 -26.18 4.75 5.98
CA LEU A 14 -25.07 3.80 5.93
C LEU A 14 -24.52 3.68 4.51
N LEU A 15 -23.18 3.71 4.39
CA LEU A 15 -22.47 3.53 3.14
C LEU A 15 -22.71 2.12 2.58
N ASP A 16 -23.14 2.06 1.32
CA ASP A 16 -23.19 0.81 0.58
C ASP A 16 -21.76 0.32 0.26
N LEU A 17 -21.47 -0.93 0.62
CA LEU A 17 -20.23 -1.61 0.29
C LEU A 17 -19.95 -1.68 -1.21
N SER A 18 -20.97 -1.58 -2.06
CA SER A 18 -20.80 -1.49 -3.52
C SER A 18 -20.12 -0.18 -3.97
N GLY A 19 -20.16 0.86 -3.13
CA GLY A 19 -19.49 2.13 -3.35
C GLY A 19 -18.00 2.13 -2.98
N ALA A 20 -17.49 1.10 -2.30
CA ALA A 20 -16.08 0.97 -2.00
C ALA A 20 -15.30 0.65 -3.28
N PRO A 21 -14.32 1.48 -3.69
CA PRO A 21 -13.54 1.21 -4.89
C PRO A 21 -12.60 0.02 -4.65
N VAL A 22 -12.59 -0.91 -5.60
CA VAL A 22 -11.76 -2.11 -5.53
C VAL A 22 -10.48 -1.86 -6.33
N PRO A 23 -9.29 -2.23 -5.81
CA PRO A 23 -8.05 -2.15 -6.59
C PRO A 23 -8.15 -2.89 -7.93
N GLU A 24 -7.49 -2.38 -8.96
CA GLU A 24 -7.50 -2.90 -10.33
C GLU A 24 -6.64 -4.18 -10.50
N TYR A 25 -6.79 -5.15 -9.61
CA TYR A 25 -6.06 -6.42 -9.65
C TYR A 25 -6.23 -7.12 -11.00
N GLY A 26 -5.12 -7.53 -11.62
CA GLY A 26 -5.09 -8.22 -12.90
C GLY A 26 -5.11 -7.29 -14.13
N THR A 27 -5.18 -5.97 -13.94
CA THR A 27 -5.28 -5.02 -15.07
C THR A 27 -4.50 -3.72 -14.86
N GLY A 28 -4.18 -3.35 -13.62
CA GLY A 28 -3.68 -2.02 -13.31
C GLY A 28 -3.35 -1.77 -11.84
N SER A 29 -3.02 -2.81 -11.09
CA SER A 29 -2.59 -2.69 -9.68
C SER A 29 -1.08 -2.83 -9.52
N LEU A 30 -0.56 -2.49 -8.34
CA LEU A 30 0.84 -2.75 -7.98
C LEU A 30 1.24 -4.23 -8.08
N ALA A 31 0.30 -5.16 -7.89
CA ALA A 31 0.54 -6.59 -8.06
C ALA A 31 0.83 -6.95 -9.54
N ASP A 32 0.39 -6.13 -10.48
CA ASP A 32 0.50 -6.40 -11.92
C ASP A 32 1.79 -5.82 -12.53
N LEU A 33 2.48 -4.93 -11.81
CA LEU A 33 3.62 -4.18 -12.32
C LEU A 33 4.80 -5.08 -12.68
N LEU A 34 5.48 -5.67 -11.68
CA LEU A 34 6.66 -6.49 -11.97
C LEU A 34 6.37 -7.69 -12.87
N PRO A 35 5.26 -8.45 -12.71
CA PRO A 35 4.86 -9.48 -13.67
C PRO A 35 4.81 -8.98 -15.11
N THR A 36 4.26 -7.79 -15.35
CA THR A 36 4.19 -7.19 -16.68
C THR A 36 5.58 -6.88 -17.24
N LEU A 37 6.46 -6.28 -16.42
CA LEU A 37 7.81 -5.93 -16.86
C LEU A 37 8.63 -7.17 -17.22
N VAL A 38 8.58 -8.23 -16.39
CA VAL A 38 9.38 -9.44 -16.63
C VAL A 38 8.80 -10.31 -17.75
N ALA A 39 7.48 -10.25 -18.00
CA ALA A 39 6.88 -10.83 -19.20
C ALA A 39 7.45 -10.17 -20.46
N GLY A 40 7.56 -8.84 -20.46
CA GLY A 40 8.22 -8.08 -21.54
C GLY A 40 9.70 -8.42 -21.72
N GLN A 41 10.37 -8.84 -20.65
CA GLN A 41 11.74 -9.35 -20.70
C GLN A 41 11.82 -10.83 -21.12
N GLY A 42 10.71 -11.53 -21.34
CA GLY A 42 10.70 -12.95 -21.73
C GLY A 42 10.97 -13.92 -20.58
N VAL A 43 10.69 -13.54 -19.33
CA VAL A 43 10.74 -14.47 -18.18
C VAL A 43 9.56 -15.45 -18.27
N PRO A 44 9.80 -16.78 -18.25
CA PRO A 44 8.73 -17.78 -18.39
C PRO A 44 7.71 -17.72 -17.24
N GLY A 45 6.45 -18.03 -17.55
CA GLY A 45 5.37 -18.13 -16.55
C GLY A 45 4.70 -16.81 -16.17
N TYR A 46 5.10 -15.69 -16.79
CA TYR A 46 4.48 -14.39 -16.62
C TYR A 46 3.75 -13.93 -17.88
N THR A 47 2.66 -13.20 -17.69
CA THR A 47 1.87 -12.55 -18.76
C THR A 47 1.73 -11.08 -18.42
N ALA A 48 1.80 -10.21 -19.43
CA ALA A 48 1.57 -8.79 -19.27
C ALA A 48 0.10 -8.52 -18.93
N ALA A 49 -0.13 -7.95 -17.75
CA ALA A 49 -1.47 -7.61 -17.25
C ALA A 49 -1.79 -6.12 -17.47
N ILE A 50 -0.78 -5.24 -17.37
CA ILE A 50 -0.92 -3.83 -17.72
C ILE A 50 -0.60 -3.68 -19.22
N ALA A 51 -1.64 -3.82 -20.05
CA ALA A 51 -1.52 -3.90 -21.51
C ALA A 51 -0.93 -2.64 -22.15
N GLU A 52 -0.97 -1.51 -21.46
CA GLU A 52 -0.46 -0.22 -21.93
C GLU A 52 1.08 -0.13 -21.85
N LEU A 53 1.74 -0.99 -21.06
CA LEU A 53 3.19 -0.95 -20.92
C LEU A 53 3.91 -1.61 -22.10
N THR A 54 4.91 -0.91 -22.64
CA THR A 54 5.73 -1.43 -23.74
C THR A 54 6.98 -2.13 -23.20
N PRO A 55 7.34 -3.32 -23.72
CA PRO A 55 8.53 -4.04 -23.28
C PRO A 55 9.82 -3.22 -23.37
N ALA A 56 10.68 -3.40 -22.37
CA ALA A 56 12.03 -2.86 -22.33
C ALA A 56 13.02 -3.95 -21.90
N ASP A 57 14.24 -3.89 -22.44
CA ASP A 57 15.31 -4.81 -22.06
C ASP A 57 15.72 -4.59 -20.60
N ARG A 58 15.77 -3.32 -20.18
CA ARG A 58 16.15 -2.90 -18.84
C ARG A 58 14.99 -2.16 -18.19
N ASN A 59 14.60 -2.59 -17.00
CA ASN A 59 13.53 -1.99 -16.24
C ASN A 59 14.06 -1.50 -14.90
N CYS A 60 13.73 -0.27 -14.53
CA CYS A 60 13.92 0.25 -13.19
C CYS A 60 12.56 0.59 -12.58
N VAL A 61 12.30 0.14 -11.36
CA VAL A 61 11.16 0.59 -10.56
C VAL A 61 11.69 1.41 -9.40
N PHE A 62 11.37 2.69 -9.40
CA PHE A 62 11.62 3.60 -8.28
C PHE A 62 10.31 3.79 -7.52
N LEU A 63 10.19 3.13 -6.38
CA LEU A 63 9.04 3.27 -5.48
C LEU A 63 9.33 4.36 -4.43
N VAL A 64 8.48 5.37 -4.39
CA VAL A 64 8.54 6.45 -3.40
C VAL A 64 7.38 6.25 -2.43
N ASP A 65 7.71 5.96 -1.17
CA ASP A 65 6.70 5.66 -0.14
C ASP A 65 5.80 6.88 0.11
N GLY A 66 4.49 6.65 0.16
CA GLY A 66 3.47 7.69 0.42
C GLY A 66 3.28 8.73 -0.70
N MET A 67 3.83 8.52 -1.90
CA MET A 67 3.76 9.46 -3.03
C MET A 67 2.51 9.25 -3.90
N GLY A 68 1.33 9.50 -3.34
CA GLY A 68 0.06 9.30 -4.06
C GLY A 68 -0.18 10.24 -5.24
N TRP A 69 -1.04 9.81 -6.15
CA TRP A 69 -1.35 10.48 -7.42
C TRP A 69 -1.95 11.88 -7.23
N GLU A 70 -2.91 12.01 -6.31
CA GLU A 70 -3.57 13.29 -6.03
C GLU A 70 -2.61 14.28 -5.37
N GLN A 71 -1.68 13.79 -4.54
CA GLN A 71 -0.67 14.61 -3.87
C GLN A 71 0.30 15.21 -4.89
N ILE A 72 0.74 14.47 -5.92
CA ILE A 72 1.58 15.03 -6.99
C ILE A 72 0.82 16.10 -7.78
N LYS A 73 -0.43 15.81 -8.18
CA LYS A 73 -1.27 16.77 -8.93
C LYS A 73 -1.52 18.08 -8.18
N ALA A 74 -1.56 18.02 -6.85
CA ALA A 74 -1.76 19.18 -5.99
C ALA A 74 -0.48 20.03 -5.79
N HIS A 75 0.70 19.54 -6.20
CA HIS A 75 2.00 20.16 -5.91
C HIS A 75 2.89 20.35 -7.16
N PRO A 76 2.39 21.00 -8.22
CA PRO A 76 3.16 21.16 -9.45
C PRO A 76 4.41 22.03 -9.29
N ASP A 77 4.40 22.98 -8.34
CA ASP A 77 5.51 23.90 -8.12
C ASP A 77 6.66 23.25 -7.33
N GLU A 78 6.35 22.34 -6.40
CA GLU A 78 7.34 21.57 -5.65
C GLU A 78 7.90 20.39 -6.46
N ALA A 79 7.11 19.83 -7.37
CA ALA A 79 7.45 18.65 -8.17
C ALA A 79 7.29 18.87 -9.68
N PRO A 80 7.98 19.85 -10.28
CA PRO A 80 7.78 20.18 -11.69
C PRO A 80 8.21 19.06 -12.64
N TYR A 81 9.26 18.29 -12.32
CA TYR A 81 9.71 17.18 -13.15
C TYR A 81 8.70 16.03 -13.12
N LEU A 82 8.28 15.59 -11.93
CA LEU A 82 7.22 14.57 -11.77
C LEU A 82 5.92 15.00 -12.46
N THR A 83 5.53 16.26 -12.29
CA THR A 83 4.31 16.81 -12.91
C THR A 83 4.39 16.76 -14.43
N SER A 84 5.55 17.06 -15.02
CA SER A 84 5.76 16.97 -16.47
C SER A 84 5.56 15.56 -17.04
N LEU A 85 5.70 14.54 -16.19
CA LEU A 85 5.57 13.12 -16.54
C LEU A 85 4.16 12.56 -16.29
N LEU A 86 3.20 13.33 -15.74
CA LEU A 86 1.86 12.81 -15.46
C LEU A 86 1.21 12.19 -16.72
N GLY A 87 1.41 12.80 -17.88
CA GLY A 87 0.92 12.29 -19.17
C GLY A 87 1.56 10.96 -19.60
N SER A 88 2.77 10.62 -19.12
CA SER A 88 3.40 9.32 -19.39
C SER A 88 2.89 8.21 -18.48
N SER A 89 2.10 8.53 -17.46
CA SER A 89 1.62 7.55 -16.49
C SER A 89 0.85 6.40 -17.15
N ARG A 90 1.14 5.17 -16.71
CA ARG A 90 0.56 3.91 -17.21
C ARG A 90 0.57 3.85 -18.74
N GLY A 91 1.77 3.81 -19.32
CA GLY A 91 1.97 3.64 -20.75
C GLY A 91 1.47 4.83 -21.59
N GLY A 92 1.57 6.05 -21.08
CA GLY A 92 1.12 7.24 -21.80
C GLY A 92 -0.38 7.52 -21.77
N THR A 93 -1.13 6.84 -20.90
CA THR A 93 -2.58 7.09 -20.76
C THR A 93 -2.91 8.30 -19.90
N GLY A 94 -1.95 8.81 -19.13
CA GLY A 94 -2.19 9.89 -18.17
C GLY A 94 -3.00 9.47 -16.95
N ARG A 95 -3.12 8.15 -16.71
CA ARG A 95 -3.91 7.59 -15.60
C ARG A 95 -3.00 6.95 -14.53
N PRO A 96 -3.43 6.95 -13.26
CA PRO A 96 -2.74 6.20 -12.21
C PRO A 96 -2.94 4.69 -12.34
N ILE A 97 -2.22 3.95 -11.49
CA ILE A 97 -2.52 2.56 -11.11
C ILE A 97 -3.01 2.55 -9.65
N THR A 98 -3.50 1.39 -9.18
CA THR A 98 -3.97 1.27 -7.80
C THR A 98 -2.97 0.52 -6.91
N ALA A 99 -2.74 1.03 -5.70
CA ALA A 99 -2.27 0.23 -4.59
C ALA A 99 -3.27 -0.89 -4.27
N GLY A 100 -2.81 -1.93 -3.56
CA GLY A 100 -3.71 -2.96 -3.02
C GLY A 100 -4.53 -2.43 -1.85
N PHE A 101 -5.42 -3.27 -1.31
CA PHE A 101 -6.08 -3.00 -0.03
C PHE A 101 -5.59 -3.97 1.07
N PRO A 102 -5.22 -3.45 2.24
CA PRO A 102 -5.10 -2.03 2.57
C PRO A 102 -3.95 -1.35 1.82
N ALA A 103 -4.11 -0.05 1.57
CA ALA A 103 -3.11 0.79 0.92
C ALA A 103 -1.99 1.11 1.93
N THR A 104 -1.13 0.13 2.19
CA THR A 104 -0.10 0.19 3.25
C THR A 104 1.20 -0.46 2.80
N THR A 105 2.34 0.04 3.27
CA THR A 105 3.68 -0.34 2.82
C THR A 105 3.90 -1.86 2.79
N ALA A 106 3.60 -2.58 3.88
CA ALA A 106 3.85 -4.02 3.97
C ALA A 106 3.05 -4.82 2.92
N THR A 107 1.80 -4.42 2.69
CA THR A 107 0.90 -5.03 1.71
C THR A 107 1.35 -4.72 0.28
N SER A 108 1.59 -3.45 -0.02
CA SER A 108 1.97 -2.99 -1.35
C SER A 108 3.35 -3.49 -1.77
N LEU A 109 4.36 -3.47 -0.90
CA LEU A 109 5.69 -4.02 -1.23
C LEU A 109 5.64 -5.52 -1.50
N ALA A 110 4.82 -6.26 -0.73
CA ALA A 110 4.61 -7.68 -1.00
C ALA A 110 3.88 -7.90 -2.32
N SER A 111 2.89 -7.08 -2.66
CA SER A 111 2.19 -7.12 -3.95
C SER A 111 3.15 -6.86 -5.12
N VAL A 112 3.91 -5.76 -5.07
CA VAL A 112 4.93 -5.43 -6.09
C VAL A 112 5.92 -6.57 -6.23
N GLY A 113 6.48 -7.04 -5.12
CA GLY A 113 7.59 -7.97 -5.11
C GLY A 113 7.21 -9.41 -5.49
N THR A 114 5.99 -9.84 -5.18
CA THR A 114 5.52 -11.21 -5.45
C THR A 114 4.64 -11.31 -6.70
N GLY A 115 4.09 -10.18 -7.15
CA GLY A 115 3.14 -10.15 -8.26
C GLY A 115 1.79 -10.77 -7.92
N LEU A 116 1.39 -10.72 -6.64
CA LEU A 116 0.19 -11.36 -6.13
C LEU A 116 -0.63 -10.34 -5.33
N PRO A 117 -1.96 -10.54 -5.18
CA PRO A 117 -2.77 -9.71 -4.32
C PRO A 117 -2.66 -10.11 -2.83
N PRO A 118 -3.15 -9.27 -1.89
CA PRO A 118 -3.02 -9.47 -0.44
C PRO A 118 -3.53 -10.80 0.10
N ALA A 119 -4.67 -11.27 -0.40
CA ALA A 119 -5.27 -12.56 -0.06
C ALA A 119 -4.41 -13.77 -0.48
N ARG A 120 -3.48 -13.57 -1.42
CA ARG A 120 -2.54 -14.60 -1.90
C ARG A 120 -1.20 -14.48 -1.21
N HIS A 121 -0.52 -13.32 -1.23
CA HIS A 121 0.79 -13.22 -0.59
C HIS A 121 0.71 -13.27 0.94
N GLY A 122 -0.44 -12.93 1.53
CA GLY A 122 -0.72 -13.13 2.94
C GLY A 122 -0.24 -12.01 3.86
N LEU A 123 -0.06 -10.80 3.31
CA LEU A 123 0.17 -9.60 4.11
C LEU A 123 -1.03 -8.64 3.94
N PRO A 124 -2.20 -8.94 4.54
CA PRO A 124 -3.41 -8.17 4.29
C PRO A 124 -3.56 -6.93 5.19
N GLY A 125 -2.51 -6.44 5.85
CA GLY A 125 -2.63 -5.27 6.74
C GLY A 125 -1.35 -4.87 7.47
N TYR A 126 -1.36 -3.71 8.11
CA TYR A 126 -0.24 -3.23 8.93
C TYR A 126 -0.01 -4.12 10.16
N THR A 127 -1.05 -4.35 10.96
CA THR A 127 -1.07 -5.38 12.01
C THR A 127 -2.18 -6.39 11.74
N VAL A 128 -1.90 -7.68 11.91
CA VAL A 128 -2.90 -8.74 11.71
C VAL A 128 -2.72 -9.85 12.75
N ARG A 129 -3.79 -10.55 13.09
CA ARG A 129 -3.72 -11.73 13.96
C ARG A 129 -2.87 -12.81 13.30
N ASN A 130 -1.90 -13.34 14.02
CA ASN A 130 -1.24 -14.59 13.68
C ASN A 130 -2.11 -15.76 14.16
N PRO A 131 -2.72 -16.56 13.27
CA PRO A 131 -3.65 -17.62 13.70
C PRO A 131 -2.98 -18.71 14.56
N ALA A 132 -1.67 -18.87 14.49
CA ALA A 132 -0.94 -19.86 15.26
C ALA A 132 -0.69 -19.45 16.71
N THR A 133 -0.60 -18.14 16.99
CA THR A 133 -0.33 -17.62 18.34
C THR A 133 -1.53 -16.90 18.95
N GLY A 134 -2.47 -16.44 18.13
CA GLY A 134 -3.59 -15.60 18.55
C GLY A 134 -3.19 -14.13 18.77
N GLU A 135 -1.92 -13.77 18.61
CA GLU A 135 -1.43 -12.41 18.85
C GLU A 135 -1.44 -11.55 17.57
N LEU A 136 -1.52 -10.23 17.72
CA LEU A 136 -1.31 -9.30 16.61
C LEU A 136 0.16 -9.25 16.21
N MET A 137 0.40 -9.29 14.90
CA MET A 137 1.71 -9.21 14.28
C MET A 137 1.77 -8.02 13.33
N ASN A 138 2.67 -7.09 13.64
CA ASN A 138 3.02 -5.97 12.79
C ASN A 138 3.87 -6.47 11.61
N GLN A 139 3.34 -6.35 10.40
CA GLN A 139 3.93 -6.90 9.18
C GLN A 139 5.01 -5.99 8.57
N LEU A 140 5.08 -4.72 8.99
CA LEU A 140 6.13 -3.79 8.57
C LEU A 140 7.38 -3.95 9.45
N ARG A 141 7.21 -3.86 10.78
CA ARG A 141 8.28 -4.03 11.77
C ARG A 141 8.64 -5.50 12.03
N TRP A 142 7.81 -6.41 11.57
CA TRP A 142 7.95 -7.87 11.73
C TRP A 142 8.01 -8.32 13.19
N HIS A 143 7.04 -7.87 13.99
CA HIS A 143 6.99 -8.11 15.43
C HIS A 143 5.57 -8.46 15.90
N PRO A 144 5.38 -9.49 16.76
CA PRO A 144 6.40 -10.42 17.23
C PRO A 144 7.00 -11.25 16.08
N TRP A 145 8.20 -11.77 16.31
CA TRP A 145 8.90 -12.53 15.27
C TRP A 145 8.06 -13.73 14.86
N THR A 146 7.78 -13.82 13.56
CA THR A 146 7.08 -14.95 12.94
C THR A 146 7.93 -15.49 11.80
N PRO A 147 8.07 -16.82 11.60
CA PRO A 147 8.84 -17.39 10.50
C PRO A 147 8.42 -16.81 9.14
N PRO A 148 9.30 -16.07 8.41
CA PRO A 148 8.86 -15.33 7.23
C PRO A 148 8.45 -16.22 6.06
N LYS A 149 9.17 -17.33 5.83
CA LYS A 149 8.90 -18.19 4.67
C LYS A 149 7.56 -18.95 4.74
N PRO A 150 7.14 -19.48 5.90
CA PRO A 150 5.76 -19.95 6.05
C PRO A 150 4.72 -18.83 5.96
N TRP A 151 5.06 -17.62 6.41
CA TRP A 151 4.15 -16.48 6.37
C TRP A 151 3.87 -15.99 4.94
N GLN A 152 4.88 -16.01 4.06
CA GLN A 152 4.77 -15.73 2.63
C GLN A 152 5.61 -16.80 1.89
N PRO A 153 4.96 -17.80 1.26
CA PRO A 153 5.65 -18.95 0.69
C PRO A 153 6.02 -18.76 -0.79
N TYR A 154 5.38 -17.82 -1.49
CA TYR A 154 5.58 -17.65 -2.93
C TYR A 154 6.97 -17.07 -3.23
N PRO A 155 7.59 -17.48 -4.35
CA PRO A 155 8.79 -16.82 -4.82
C PRO A 155 8.47 -15.37 -5.22
N THR A 156 9.45 -14.50 -5.10
CA THR A 156 9.35 -13.12 -5.62
C THR A 156 9.54 -13.11 -7.14
N VAL A 157 9.08 -12.06 -7.79
CA VAL A 157 9.31 -11.82 -9.22
C VAL A 157 10.81 -11.66 -9.50
N PHE A 158 11.55 -10.98 -8.62
CA PHE A 158 13.02 -10.87 -8.74
C PHE A 158 13.71 -12.24 -8.70
N GLN A 159 13.30 -13.16 -7.81
CA GLN A 159 13.86 -14.51 -7.78
C GLN A 159 13.63 -15.27 -9.08
N GLN A 160 12.47 -15.09 -9.72
CA GLN A 160 12.17 -15.75 -10.99
C GLN A 160 12.91 -15.11 -12.16
N ALA A 161 13.01 -13.78 -12.18
CA ALA A 161 13.76 -13.04 -13.18
C ALA A 161 15.26 -13.39 -13.14
N ASP A 162 15.85 -13.45 -11.94
CA ASP A 162 17.25 -13.86 -11.72
C ASP A 162 17.53 -15.27 -12.25
N LYS A 163 16.65 -16.23 -11.92
CA LYS A 163 16.73 -17.61 -12.44
C LYS A 163 16.61 -17.68 -13.97
N ALA A 164 15.90 -16.74 -14.59
CA ALA A 164 15.74 -16.64 -16.04
C ALA A 164 16.85 -15.81 -16.72
N GLY A 165 17.91 -15.45 -15.98
CA GLY A 165 19.08 -14.74 -16.50
C GLY A 165 18.89 -13.23 -16.66
N VAL A 166 17.86 -12.63 -16.04
CA VAL A 166 17.76 -11.17 -15.92
C VAL A 166 18.64 -10.72 -14.75
N ALA A 167 19.51 -9.73 -14.98
CA ALA A 167 20.32 -9.16 -13.91
C ALA A 167 19.42 -8.40 -12.92
N THR A 168 19.23 -8.91 -11.71
CA THR A 168 18.34 -8.31 -10.71
C THR A 168 19.13 -7.63 -9.59
N ALA A 169 18.69 -6.44 -9.18
CA ALA A 169 19.30 -5.72 -8.07
C ALA A 169 18.29 -4.89 -7.29
N GLN A 170 18.50 -4.78 -5.98
CA GLN A 170 17.79 -3.84 -5.10
C GLN A 170 18.80 -2.81 -4.60
N VAL A 171 18.54 -1.53 -4.84
CA VAL A 171 19.39 -0.41 -4.41
C VAL A 171 18.57 0.46 -3.47
N SER A 172 18.75 0.28 -2.17
CA SER A 172 17.93 0.92 -1.13
C SER A 172 18.76 1.24 0.12
N SER A 173 18.13 1.78 1.16
CA SER A 173 18.77 1.99 2.45
C SER A 173 19.34 0.67 3.02
N PRO A 174 20.58 0.66 3.56
CA PRO A 174 21.15 -0.55 4.17
C PRO A 174 20.32 -1.04 5.36
N ALA A 175 19.50 -0.19 5.98
CA ALA A 175 18.60 -0.56 7.07
C ALA A 175 17.60 -1.67 6.65
N PHE A 176 17.23 -1.74 5.37
CA PHE A 176 16.25 -2.71 4.89
C PHE A 176 16.84 -4.06 4.49
N GLN A 177 18.17 -4.16 4.35
CA GLN A 177 18.85 -5.32 3.76
C GLN A 177 18.53 -6.64 4.47
N THR A 178 18.43 -6.62 5.80
CA THR A 178 18.26 -7.83 6.62
C THR A 178 16.84 -8.02 7.13
N THR A 179 15.94 -7.09 6.83
CA THR A 179 14.56 -7.11 7.34
C THR A 179 13.80 -8.31 6.77
N PRO A 180 12.90 -8.93 7.57
CA PRO A 180 12.07 -10.01 7.09
C PRO A 180 11.17 -9.63 5.90
N LEU A 181 10.58 -8.44 5.92
CA LEU A 181 9.73 -7.94 4.83
C LEU A 181 10.49 -7.92 3.50
N THR A 182 11.69 -7.33 3.45
CA THR A 182 12.54 -7.35 2.24
C THR A 182 12.84 -8.78 1.80
N LYS A 183 13.11 -9.71 2.73
CA LYS A 183 13.42 -11.10 2.40
C LYS A 183 12.24 -11.84 1.75
N ILE A 184 11.00 -11.53 2.09
CA ILE A 184 9.85 -12.22 1.51
C ILE A 184 9.26 -11.51 0.29
N ALA A 185 9.40 -10.18 0.22
CA ALA A 185 8.83 -9.38 -0.86
C ALA A 185 9.84 -9.13 -1.99
N LEU A 186 11.09 -8.82 -1.67
CA LEU A 186 12.05 -8.25 -2.63
C LEU A 186 13.33 -9.09 -2.81
N SER A 187 13.38 -10.30 -2.26
CA SER A 187 14.50 -11.23 -2.48
C SER A 187 14.72 -11.53 -3.95
N GLY A 188 15.95 -11.87 -4.35
CA GLY A 188 16.30 -12.20 -5.73
C GLY A 188 17.36 -11.23 -6.24
N GLY A 189 18.44 -11.75 -6.81
CA GLY A 189 19.60 -10.93 -7.17
C GLY A 189 20.36 -10.38 -5.98
N THR A 190 20.90 -9.17 -6.15
CA THR A 190 21.81 -8.53 -5.18
C THR A 190 21.19 -7.32 -4.50
N PHE A 191 21.20 -7.30 -3.16
CA PHE A 191 20.89 -6.10 -2.38
C PHE A 191 22.13 -5.22 -2.20
N LEU A 192 22.00 -3.93 -2.47
CA LEU A 192 23.08 -2.95 -2.47
C LEU A 192 22.67 -1.72 -1.64
N GLY A 193 23.05 -1.73 -0.36
CA GLY A 193 22.74 -0.66 0.58
C GLY A 193 23.48 0.66 0.26
N ARG A 194 22.75 1.77 0.16
CA ARG A 194 23.30 3.14 0.07
C ARG A 194 22.55 4.10 0.98
N MET A 195 23.29 4.99 1.64
CA MET A 195 22.72 5.87 2.65
C MET A 195 21.92 7.00 2.00
N THR A 196 22.50 7.72 1.04
CA THR A 196 21.86 8.88 0.42
C THR A 196 21.02 8.48 -0.80
N GLY A 197 20.02 9.30 -1.13
CA GLY A 197 19.19 9.08 -2.31
C GLY A 197 20.01 9.17 -3.60
N GLU A 198 20.94 10.12 -3.68
CA GLU A 198 21.79 10.35 -4.84
C GLU A 198 22.68 9.14 -5.14
N GLU A 199 23.32 8.57 -4.12
CA GLU A 199 24.12 7.34 -4.27
C GLU A 199 23.25 6.15 -4.70
N ARG A 200 22.00 6.08 -4.24
CA ARG A 200 21.05 5.05 -4.69
C ARG A 200 20.75 5.22 -6.19
N MET A 201 20.48 6.43 -6.66
CA MET A 201 20.19 6.69 -8.08
C MET A 201 21.40 6.36 -8.97
N ASP A 202 22.59 6.81 -8.60
CA ASP A 202 23.82 6.57 -9.37
C ASP A 202 24.13 5.06 -9.47
N LEU A 203 23.96 4.34 -8.36
CA LEU A 203 24.18 2.90 -8.35
C LEU A 203 23.08 2.14 -9.11
N ALA A 204 21.83 2.60 -9.06
CA ALA A 204 20.74 2.01 -9.85
C ALA A 204 21.03 2.12 -11.36
N ALA A 205 21.46 3.28 -11.83
CA ALA A 205 21.88 3.49 -13.22
C ALA A 205 23.05 2.56 -13.62
N GLN A 206 24.07 2.45 -12.76
CA GLN A 206 25.19 1.52 -12.99
C GLN A 206 24.73 0.06 -13.08
N ARG A 207 23.78 -0.36 -12.24
CA ARG A 207 23.25 -1.74 -12.26
C ARG A 207 22.37 -2.02 -13.46
N LEU A 208 21.62 -1.04 -13.95
CA LEU A 208 20.90 -1.16 -15.23
C LEU A 208 21.86 -1.41 -16.39
N ALA A 209 22.98 -0.69 -16.42
CA ALA A 209 23.99 -0.79 -17.47
C ALA A 209 24.84 -2.07 -17.41
N ALA A 210 24.87 -2.77 -16.28
CA ALA A 210 25.71 -3.95 -16.06
C ALA A 210 25.24 -5.22 -16.80
N GLY A 211 24.01 -5.24 -17.31
CA GLY A 211 23.43 -6.38 -18.01
C GLY A 211 22.72 -5.98 -19.30
N ASP A 212 22.54 -6.95 -20.21
CA ASP A 212 21.72 -6.77 -21.41
C ASP A 212 20.22 -6.77 -21.10
N ARG A 213 19.81 -7.56 -20.10
CA ARG A 213 18.49 -7.54 -19.49
C ARG A 213 18.64 -7.31 -18.00
N SER A 214 17.99 -6.29 -17.47
CA SER A 214 18.14 -5.89 -16.06
C SER A 214 16.81 -5.53 -15.43
N LEU A 215 16.61 -5.88 -14.15
CA LEU A 215 15.48 -5.43 -13.35
C LEU A 215 16.01 -4.86 -12.03
N VAL A 216 15.94 -3.54 -11.89
CA VAL A 216 16.46 -2.81 -10.73
C VAL A 216 15.33 -2.17 -9.94
N TYR A 217 15.33 -2.37 -8.63
CA TYR A 217 14.37 -1.75 -7.71
C TYR A 217 15.08 -0.77 -6.79
N THR A 218 14.52 0.42 -6.64
CA THR A 218 14.99 1.43 -5.68
C THR A 218 13.82 2.02 -4.90
N TYR A 219 14.10 2.47 -3.67
CA TYR A 219 13.09 2.86 -2.71
C TYR A 219 13.51 4.07 -1.87
N TYR A 220 12.55 4.95 -1.61
CA TYR A 220 12.70 6.17 -0.82
C TYR A 220 11.53 6.31 0.15
N SER A 221 11.81 6.36 1.45
CA SER A 221 10.83 6.30 2.54
C SER A 221 10.55 7.65 3.20
N GLU A 222 11.41 8.64 2.93
CA GLU A 222 11.48 9.85 3.73
C GLU A 222 10.29 10.79 3.49
N LEU A 223 9.61 10.68 2.34
CA LEU A 223 8.39 11.41 2.02
C LEU A 223 7.21 10.98 2.91
N ASP A 224 6.93 9.68 2.95
CA ASP A 224 5.92 9.09 3.85
C ASP A 224 6.15 9.48 5.31
N GLY A 225 7.37 9.31 5.81
CA GLY A 225 7.71 9.69 7.18
C GLY A 225 7.55 11.18 7.48
N ALA A 226 7.61 12.06 6.48
CA ALA A 226 7.26 13.49 6.64
C ALA A 226 5.74 13.69 6.69
N GLY A 227 4.99 12.98 5.84
CA GLY A 227 3.52 13.01 5.81
C GLY A 227 2.91 12.54 7.12
N HIS A 228 3.36 11.40 7.64
CA HIS A 228 2.93 10.89 8.93
C HIS A 228 3.15 11.86 10.10
N ARG A 229 4.30 12.55 10.14
CA ARG A 229 4.66 13.44 11.26
C ARG A 229 4.04 14.82 11.19
N HIS A 230 3.85 15.35 9.97
CA HIS A 230 3.54 16.77 9.77
C HIS A 230 2.33 17.02 8.88
N GLY A 231 1.78 15.97 8.27
CA GLY A 231 0.71 16.04 7.29
C GLY A 231 1.23 16.26 5.87
N VAL A 232 0.42 15.85 4.89
CA VAL A 232 0.60 16.23 3.49
C VAL A 232 0.46 17.76 3.37
N ASN A 233 1.07 18.39 2.37
CA ASN A 233 1.14 19.86 2.24
C ASN A 233 2.00 20.62 3.27
N SER A 234 2.50 19.99 4.34
CA SER A 234 3.42 20.67 5.28
C SER A 234 4.75 21.06 4.62
N ASP A 235 5.43 22.09 5.12
CA ASP A 235 6.76 22.49 4.60
C ASP A 235 7.77 21.33 4.63
N ALA A 236 7.69 20.50 5.68
CA ALA A 236 8.53 19.31 5.81
C ALA A 236 8.25 18.29 4.70
N TRP A 237 6.97 18.02 4.41
CA TRP A 237 6.58 17.10 3.35
C TRP A 237 6.89 17.67 1.96
N ARG A 238 6.59 18.95 1.70
CA ARG A 238 6.93 19.66 0.46
C ARG A 238 8.43 19.62 0.18
N GLY A 239 9.27 19.82 1.20
CA GLY A 239 10.72 19.70 1.07
C GLY A 239 11.19 18.30 0.66
N GLN A 240 10.56 17.24 1.17
CA GLN A 240 10.83 15.87 0.74
C GLN A 240 10.35 15.63 -0.69
N LEU A 241 9.19 16.16 -1.09
CA LEU A 241 8.69 16.03 -2.45
C LEU A 241 9.66 16.68 -3.47
N MET A 242 10.18 17.88 -3.17
CA MET A 242 11.21 18.52 -4.00
C MET A 242 12.51 17.69 -4.08
N CYS A 243 12.83 16.92 -3.04
CA CYS A 243 13.96 16.01 -3.05
C CYS A 243 13.70 14.84 -4.01
N VAL A 244 12.52 14.21 -3.90
CA VAL A 244 12.09 13.13 -4.79
C VAL A 244 12.11 13.56 -6.24
N ASP A 245 11.57 14.75 -6.56
CA ASP A 245 11.55 15.31 -7.91
C ASP A 245 12.96 15.34 -8.53
N ARG A 246 13.94 15.86 -7.78
CA ARG A 246 15.35 15.89 -8.20
C ARG A 246 16.00 14.51 -8.30
N LEU A 247 15.67 13.58 -7.40
CA LEU A 247 16.21 12.22 -7.44
C LEU A 247 15.72 11.47 -8.68
N VAL A 248 14.44 11.64 -9.02
CA VAL A 248 13.84 11.05 -10.22
C VAL A 248 14.48 11.64 -11.48
N GLN A 249 14.66 12.96 -11.54
CA GLN A 249 15.39 13.60 -12.64
C GLN A 249 16.84 13.09 -12.76
N ARG A 250 17.56 13.01 -11.63
CA ARG A 250 18.94 12.50 -11.59
C ARG A 250 19.06 11.09 -12.15
N LEU A 251 18.12 10.20 -11.83
CA LEU A 251 18.13 8.83 -12.36
C LEU A 251 17.78 8.80 -13.84
N ALA A 252 16.78 9.57 -14.27
CA ALA A 252 16.36 9.66 -15.66
C ALA A 252 17.49 10.11 -16.60
N GLU A 253 18.29 11.09 -16.18
CA GLU A 253 19.44 11.61 -16.94
C GLU A 253 20.60 10.60 -17.10
N GLN A 254 20.60 9.52 -16.32
CA GLN A 254 21.66 8.51 -16.30
C GLN A 254 21.24 7.16 -16.92
N LEU A 255 20.01 7.05 -17.44
CA LEU A 255 19.51 5.78 -17.96
C LEU A 255 20.32 5.30 -19.19
N PRO A 256 20.80 4.05 -19.21
CA PRO A 256 21.43 3.49 -20.41
C PRO A 256 20.37 3.29 -21.50
N PRO A 257 20.73 3.17 -22.79
CA PRO A 257 19.75 2.93 -23.87
C PRO A 257 18.91 1.67 -23.65
N ARG A 258 17.70 1.63 -24.22
CA ARG A 258 16.74 0.51 -24.11
C ARG A 258 16.26 0.27 -22.68
N THR A 259 16.12 1.35 -21.91
CA THR A 259 15.68 1.30 -20.52
C THR A 259 14.32 1.95 -20.36
N ALA A 260 13.48 1.38 -19.52
CA ALA A 260 12.31 2.04 -18.97
C ALA A 260 12.48 2.23 -17.45
N LEU A 261 12.31 3.46 -16.99
CA LEU A 261 12.17 3.82 -15.58
C LEU A 261 10.70 4.05 -15.28
N TYR A 262 10.20 3.34 -14.27
CA TYR A 262 8.86 3.47 -13.71
C TYR A 262 8.95 4.08 -12.32
N VAL A 263 8.32 5.24 -12.12
CA VAL A 263 8.22 5.90 -10.82
C VAL A 263 6.80 5.72 -10.29
N THR A 264 6.69 5.10 -9.12
CA THR A 264 5.41 4.72 -8.49
C THR A 264 5.47 4.95 -6.98
N ALA A 265 4.37 4.71 -6.29
CA ALA A 265 4.29 4.61 -4.84
C ALA A 265 3.66 3.28 -4.41
N ASP A 266 3.72 2.98 -3.13
CA ASP A 266 2.98 1.91 -2.45
C ASP A 266 1.58 2.35 -2.00
N HIS A 267 1.41 3.62 -1.67
CA HIS A 267 0.13 4.27 -1.38
C HIS A 267 0.26 5.80 -1.47
N GLY A 268 -0.87 6.49 -1.33
CA GLY A 268 -0.94 7.91 -1.00
C GLY A 268 -1.18 8.14 0.50
N MET A 269 -1.76 9.29 0.86
CA MET A 269 -1.90 9.72 2.26
C MET A 269 -3.00 10.79 2.39
N VAL A 270 -3.76 10.75 3.48
CA VAL A 270 -4.71 11.81 3.87
C VAL A 270 -4.32 12.40 5.22
N ASP A 271 -4.61 13.68 5.44
CA ASP A 271 -4.48 14.27 6.77
C ASP A 271 -5.76 14.03 7.56
N VAL A 272 -5.62 13.51 8.77
CA VAL A 272 -6.76 13.27 9.67
C VAL A 272 -6.77 14.38 10.73
N PRO A 273 -7.82 15.23 10.78
CA PRO A 273 -7.93 16.29 11.78
C PRO A 273 -7.82 15.76 13.22
N PHE A 274 -7.32 16.60 14.14
CA PHE A 274 -7.21 16.27 15.57
C PHE A 274 -8.45 16.76 16.33
N ASP A 275 -9.60 16.20 16.00
CA ASP A 275 -10.88 16.43 16.65
C ASP A 275 -11.64 15.11 16.86
N GLU A 276 -12.65 15.14 17.74
CA GLU A 276 -13.43 13.96 18.15
C GLU A 276 -14.29 13.40 17.01
N ASP A 277 -14.67 14.22 16.02
CA ASP A 277 -15.47 13.80 14.87
C ASP A 277 -14.64 12.99 13.86
N SER A 278 -13.35 13.34 13.72
CA SER A 278 -12.41 12.71 12.79
C SER A 278 -11.58 11.59 13.43
N ARG A 279 -11.42 11.58 14.75
CA ARG A 279 -10.63 10.56 15.47
C ARG A 279 -11.50 9.83 16.47
N ILE A 280 -11.99 8.69 16.04
CA ILE A 280 -12.84 7.81 16.84
C ILE A 280 -11.90 6.93 17.68
N ASP A 281 -11.81 7.20 18.97
CA ASP A 281 -10.93 6.45 19.86
C ASP A 281 -11.59 5.15 20.35
N PHE A 282 -11.16 4.03 19.79
CA PHE A 282 -11.62 2.70 20.17
C PHE A 282 -11.40 2.39 21.66
N ASP A 283 -10.34 2.93 22.28
CA ASP A 283 -10.05 2.64 23.68
C ASP A 283 -11.03 3.34 24.65
N GLU A 284 -11.70 4.40 24.18
CA GLU A 284 -12.67 5.18 24.96
C GLU A 284 -14.13 4.85 24.59
N ASP A 285 -14.37 4.22 23.44
CA ASP A 285 -15.70 3.84 22.95
C ASP A 285 -16.10 2.42 23.40
N TRP A 286 -16.98 2.36 24.41
CA TRP A 286 -17.46 1.10 24.98
C TRP A 286 -18.33 0.28 24.01
N GLU A 287 -19.01 0.92 23.06
CA GLU A 287 -19.87 0.23 22.08
C GLU A 287 -18.99 -0.50 21.07
N LEU A 288 -18.00 0.20 20.51
CA LEU A 288 -17.06 -0.39 19.55
C LEU A 288 -16.21 -1.51 20.16
N GLY A 289 -15.87 -1.40 21.45
CA GLY A 289 -15.12 -2.43 22.18
C GLY A 289 -15.93 -3.67 22.57
N ALA A 290 -17.27 -3.60 22.56
CA ALA A 290 -18.12 -4.70 23.01
C ALA A 290 -17.99 -5.93 22.11
N GLY A 291 -17.53 -7.06 22.67
CA GLY A 291 -17.36 -8.31 21.93
C GLY A 291 -16.10 -8.38 21.06
N VAL A 292 -15.25 -7.35 21.06
CA VAL A 292 -13.97 -7.33 20.34
C VAL A 292 -12.87 -7.99 21.18
N ALA A 293 -12.17 -8.95 20.59
CA ALA A 293 -11.03 -9.62 21.20
C ALA A 293 -9.69 -8.92 20.87
N LEU A 294 -9.53 -8.46 19.63
CA LEU A 294 -8.34 -7.74 19.16
C LEU A 294 -8.73 -6.69 18.14
N LEU A 295 -8.07 -5.52 18.19
CA LEU A 295 -8.11 -4.52 17.15
C LEU A 295 -6.77 -4.52 16.41
N GLY A 296 -6.79 -4.95 15.15
CA GLY A 296 -5.64 -4.90 14.24
C GLY A 296 -5.86 -3.92 13.09
N GLY A 297 -4.96 -3.97 12.11
CA GLY A 297 -4.91 -3.04 10.99
C GLY A 297 -4.16 -1.75 11.34
N GLU A 298 -4.63 -0.65 10.77
CA GLU A 298 -4.18 0.72 11.01
C GLU A 298 -5.40 1.67 11.04
N GLY A 299 -5.19 2.93 11.42
CA GLY A 299 -6.30 3.84 11.74
C GLY A 299 -7.34 4.00 10.63
N ARG A 300 -6.92 3.91 9.36
CA ARG A 300 -7.80 4.04 8.17
C ARG A 300 -8.37 2.70 7.70
N ALA A 301 -7.79 1.58 8.11
CA ALA A 301 -8.18 0.23 7.69
C ALA A 301 -8.00 -0.77 8.84
N ARG A 302 -9.07 -1.00 9.61
CA ARG A 302 -9.05 -1.87 10.79
C ARG A 302 -9.43 -3.29 10.44
N HIS A 303 -8.74 -4.23 11.10
CA HIS A 303 -9.16 -5.62 11.22
C HIS A 303 -9.65 -5.85 12.64
N VAL A 304 -10.95 -6.08 12.80
CA VAL A 304 -11.57 -6.34 14.09
C VAL A 304 -11.72 -7.84 14.23
N TYR A 305 -11.18 -8.40 15.31
CA TYR A 305 -11.31 -9.81 15.62
C TYR A 305 -12.26 -9.97 16.80
N ALA A 306 -13.37 -10.66 16.60
CA ALA A 306 -14.39 -10.81 17.64
C ALA A 306 -14.01 -11.91 18.64
N VAL A 307 -14.58 -11.82 19.84
CA VAL A 307 -14.69 -12.97 20.73
C VAL A 307 -15.54 -14.04 20.03
N PRO A 308 -15.16 -15.34 20.07
CA PRO A 308 -15.89 -16.37 19.36
C PRO A 308 -17.39 -16.37 19.65
N GLY A 309 -18.21 -16.27 18.60
CA GLY A 309 -19.68 -16.21 18.68
C GLY A 309 -20.26 -14.79 18.73
N ALA A 310 -19.43 -13.74 18.81
CA ALA A 310 -19.85 -12.34 18.82
C ALA A 310 -19.69 -11.65 17.45
N GLU A 311 -19.29 -12.37 16.39
CA GLU A 311 -18.92 -11.81 15.09
C GLU A 311 -20.06 -10.99 14.46
N ALA A 312 -21.29 -11.51 14.51
CA ALA A 312 -22.47 -10.85 13.95
C ALA A 312 -22.89 -9.61 14.75
N ASP A 313 -22.75 -9.67 16.08
CA ASP A 313 -23.08 -8.54 16.96
C ASP A 313 -22.08 -7.40 16.77
N VAL A 314 -20.77 -7.72 16.74
CA VAL A 314 -19.70 -6.75 16.45
C VAL A 314 -19.92 -6.10 15.09
N LEU A 315 -20.22 -6.89 14.05
CA LEU A 315 -20.49 -6.35 12.72
C LEU A 315 -21.67 -5.37 12.72
N THR A 316 -22.74 -5.71 13.45
CA THR A 316 -23.94 -4.87 13.55
C THR A 316 -23.62 -3.55 14.23
N VAL A 317 -22.97 -3.60 15.40
CA VAL A 317 -22.57 -2.40 16.15
C VAL A 317 -21.65 -1.51 15.33
N TRP A 318 -20.62 -2.08 14.70
CA TRP A 318 -19.68 -1.31 13.89
C TRP A 318 -20.36 -0.64 12.69
N ARG A 319 -21.36 -1.30 12.07
CA ARG A 319 -22.16 -0.69 11.01
C ARG A 319 -23.01 0.46 11.53
N GLU A 320 -23.68 0.28 12.66
CA GLU A 320 -24.56 1.29 13.24
C GLU A 320 -23.78 2.54 13.71
N VAL A 321 -22.60 2.36 14.31
CA VAL A 321 -21.79 3.45 14.88
C VAL A 321 -20.93 4.17 13.83
N LEU A 322 -20.43 3.45 12.82
CA LEU A 322 -19.40 3.96 11.89
C LEU A 322 -19.82 3.96 10.42
N GLY A 323 -20.98 3.39 10.08
CA GLY A 323 -21.34 3.09 8.70
C GLY A 323 -21.55 4.31 7.80
N ASP A 324 -21.66 5.52 8.34
CA ASP A 324 -21.70 6.78 7.57
C ASP A 324 -20.32 7.27 7.13
N ARG A 325 -19.26 6.84 7.85
CA ARG A 325 -17.87 7.28 7.67
C ARG A 325 -16.95 6.17 7.18
N PHE A 326 -17.33 4.91 7.35
CA PHE A 326 -16.53 3.73 7.02
C PHE A 326 -17.34 2.72 6.22
N TRP A 327 -16.69 2.09 5.23
CA TRP A 327 -17.18 0.84 4.68
C TRP A 327 -16.91 -0.29 5.68
N ILE A 328 -17.97 -0.84 6.26
CA ILE A 328 -17.90 -1.91 7.27
C ILE A 328 -18.39 -3.23 6.67
N ALA A 329 -17.46 -4.14 6.43
CA ALA A 329 -17.71 -5.45 5.85
C ALA A 329 -17.34 -6.56 6.83
N SER A 330 -18.10 -7.66 6.82
CA SER A 330 -17.58 -8.93 7.32
C SER A 330 -16.37 -9.39 6.50
N ARG A 331 -15.60 -10.34 7.04
CA ARG A 331 -14.52 -11.01 6.30
C ARG A 331 -15.00 -11.52 4.95
N GLU A 332 -16.13 -12.20 4.93
CA GLU A 332 -16.71 -12.85 3.75
C GLU A 332 -17.10 -11.81 2.71
N GLU A 333 -17.81 -10.74 3.12
CA GLU A 333 -18.19 -9.65 2.21
C GLU A 333 -16.95 -8.95 1.63
N ALA A 334 -15.92 -8.68 2.43
CA ALA A 334 -14.70 -8.03 1.93
C ALA A 334 -13.96 -8.90 0.90
N LEU A 335 -13.94 -10.22 1.10
CA LEU A 335 -13.37 -11.18 0.15
C LEU A 335 -14.21 -11.32 -1.12
N GLU A 336 -15.53 -11.39 -1.00
CA GLU A 336 -16.46 -11.48 -2.13
C GLU A 336 -16.47 -10.21 -2.98
N ARG A 337 -16.29 -9.04 -2.36
CA ARG A 337 -16.13 -7.74 -3.02
C ARG A 337 -14.74 -7.56 -3.65
N GLY A 338 -13.81 -8.46 -3.35
CA GLY A 338 -12.48 -8.46 -3.92
C GLY A 338 -11.50 -7.45 -3.33
N TRP A 339 -11.74 -6.96 -2.10
CA TRP A 339 -10.88 -5.97 -1.45
C TRP A 339 -9.42 -6.47 -1.39
N PHE A 340 -9.22 -7.72 -1.00
CA PHE A 340 -7.90 -8.32 -0.84
C PHE A 340 -7.39 -9.06 -2.10
N GLY A 341 -8.06 -8.94 -3.25
CA GLY A 341 -7.74 -9.68 -4.49
C GLY A 341 -8.99 -10.23 -5.17
N PRO A 342 -8.86 -10.86 -6.36
CA PRO A 342 -10.00 -11.45 -7.06
C PRO A 342 -10.80 -12.42 -6.16
N PRO A 343 -12.15 -12.36 -6.18
CA PRO A 343 -12.99 -13.22 -5.34
C PRO A 343 -12.73 -14.71 -5.53
N GLY A 344 -12.74 -15.47 -4.45
CA GLY A 344 -12.50 -16.92 -4.45
C GLY A 344 -11.04 -17.34 -4.54
N GLU A 345 -10.09 -16.40 -4.62
CA GLU A 345 -8.66 -16.71 -4.68
C GLU A 345 -7.95 -16.70 -3.33
N CYS A 346 -8.60 -16.38 -2.21
CA CYS A 346 -7.91 -16.28 -0.92
C CYS A 346 -7.24 -17.59 -0.50
N ASP A 347 -5.94 -17.54 -0.19
CA ASP A 347 -5.22 -18.68 0.37
C ASP A 347 -5.78 -18.99 1.78
N GLU A 348 -6.07 -20.27 2.06
CA GLU A 348 -6.64 -20.71 3.35
C GLU A 348 -5.82 -20.21 4.57
N ARG A 349 -4.48 -20.20 4.45
CA ARG A 349 -3.53 -19.70 5.48
C ARG A 349 -3.70 -18.21 5.83
N VAL A 350 -4.38 -17.44 4.98
CA VAL A 350 -4.56 -15.99 5.08
C VAL A 350 -5.92 -15.64 5.70
N LEU A 351 -6.92 -16.51 5.59
CA LEU A 351 -8.28 -16.26 6.09
C LEU A 351 -8.28 -15.79 7.56
N GLY A 352 -7.58 -16.51 8.44
CA GLY A 352 -7.52 -16.16 9.86
C GLY A 352 -6.73 -14.88 10.19
N ARG A 353 -5.99 -14.33 9.21
CA ARG A 353 -5.28 -13.04 9.32
C ARG A 353 -6.19 -11.86 8.99
N ILE A 354 -7.20 -12.05 8.17
CA ILE A 354 -8.20 -11.01 7.89
C ILE A 354 -9.17 -10.97 9.08
N GLY A 355 -9.45 -9.76 9.59
CA GLY A 355 -10.45 -9.51 10.65
C GLY A 355 -11.79 -10.17 10.37
N ASP A 356 -12.53 -10.50 11.42
CA ASP A 356 -13.93 -10.96 11.31
C ASP A 356 -14.81 -9.81 10.79
N VAL A 357 -14.47 -8.58 11.16
CA VAL A 357 -14.97 -7.34 10.55
C VAL A 357 -13.78 -6.53 10.02
N VAL A 358 -13.96 -5.92 8.85
CA VAL A 358 -13.00 -5.02 8.21
C VAL A 358 -13.67 -3.67 8.05
N ALA A 359 -13.02 -2.62 8.57
CA ALA A 359 -13.50 -1.25 8.49
C ALA A 359 -12.51 -0.41 7.68
N ALA A 360 -12.97 0.18 6.58
CA ALA A 360 -12.17 1.03 5.71
C ALA A 360 -12.77 2.44 5.67
N ALA A 361 -11.99 3.46 6.04
CA ALA A 361 -12.46 4.83 6.11
C ALA A 361 -12.84 5.39 4.71
N HIS A 362 -14.01 6.01 4.61
CA HIS A 362 -14.49 6.67 3.40
C HIS A 362 -14.27 8.19 3.45
N THR A 363 -14.46 8.81 4.61
CA THR A 363 -14.20 10.23 4.87
C THR A 363 -12.76 10.44 5.36
N ASP A 364 -12.41 11.65 5.83
CA ASP A 364 -11.10 11.95 6.46
C ASP A 364 -11.05 11.55 7.95
N ALA A 365 -11.75 10.47 8.33
CA ALA A 365 -11.79 9.94 9.69
C ALA A 365 -10.83 8.75 9.92
N ALA A 366 -10.40 8.53 11.16
CA ALA A 366 -9.63 7.36 11.55
C ALA A 366 -10.17 6.78 12.86
N ILE A 367 -10.03 5.46 12.99
CA ILE A 367 -10.26 4.75 14.25
C ILE A 367 -8.92 4.69 14.97
N THR A 368 -8.73 5.48 16.02
CA THR A 368 -7.52 5.49 16.85
C THR A 368 -7.66 4.55 18.04
N ALA A 369 -6.57 4.31 18.76
CA ALA A 369 -6.55 3.58 20.02
C ALA A 369 -5.49 4.24 20.91
N SER A 370 -5.86 5.31 21.63
CA SER A 370 -4.87 6.20 22.25
C SER A 370 -4.07 5.55 23.38
N VAL A 371 -4.59 4.49 24.01
CA VAL A 371 -3.94 3.75 25.09
C VAL A 371 -3.06 2.64 24.52
N ASN A 372 -3.60 1.86 23.58
CA ASN A 372 -2.93 0.67 23.04
C ASN A 372 -1.99 0.99 21.87
N GLU A 373 -2.25 2.07 21.13
CA GLU A 373 -1.49 2.53 19.95
C GLU A 373 -1.19 4.04 20.02
N PRO A 374 -0.53 4.56 21.08
CA PRO A 374 -0.38 5.99 21.29
C PRO A 374 0.43 6.70 20.19
N ASN A 375 1.40 6.00 19.58
CA ASN A 375 2.24 6.60 18.54
C ASN A 375 1.49 6.70 17.21
N GLU A 376 0.81 5.63 16.82
CA GLU A 376 -0.04 5.57 15.63
C GLU A 376 -1.20 6.57 15.73
N SER A 377 -1.79 6.71 16.92
CA SER A 377 -2.87 7.67 17.18
C SER A 377 -2.41 9.13 17.13
N ALA A 378 -1.11 9.40 17.22
CA ALA A 378 -0.53 10.75 17.14
C ALA A 378 -0.14 11.18 15.72
N LEU A 379 -0.28 10.30 14.71
CA LEU A 379 0.08 10.62 13.33
C LEU A 379 -0.87 11.67 12.74
N ALA A 380 -0.32 12.64 12.01
CA ALA A 380 -1.07 13.68 11.32
C ALA A 380 -1.61 13.17 9.98
N GLY A 381 -0.70 12.67 9.13
CA GLY A 381 -1.06 11.94 7.92
C GLY A 381 -1.30 10.46 8.22
N MET A 382 -2.35 9.88 7.65
CA MET A 382 -2.64 8.45 7.70
C MET A 382 -3.01 7.92 6.31
N HIS A 383 -2.85 6.61 6.14
CA HIS A 383 -3.24 5.88 4.93
C HIS A 383 -3.76 4.49 5.32
N GLY A 384 -4.15 3.68 4.34
CA GLY A 384 -4.60 2.30 4.52
C GLY A 384 -5.94 2.00 3.87
N SER A 385 -6.82 2.99 3.70
CA SER A 385 -8.16 2.78 3.15
C SER A 385 -8.18 2.72 1.62
N MET A 386 -9.39 2.70 1.06
CA MET A 386 -9.67 2.60 -0.37
C MET A 386 -9.95 3.94 -1.03
N THR A 387 -9.82 5.07 -0.33
CA THR A 387 -10.07 6.37 -0.95
C THR A 387 -9.08 6.64 -2.09
N ALA A 388 -9.48 7.46 -3.07
CA ALA A 388 -8.63 7.78 -4.21
C ALA A 388 -7.29 8.40 -3.79
N ALA A 389 -7.28 9.20 -2.72
CA ALA A 389 -6.08 9.84 -2.18
C ALA A 389 -5.09 8.85 -1.54
N GLU A 390 -5.54 7.66 -1.17
CA GLU A 390 -4.73 6.59 -0.57
C GLU A 390 -4.37 5.51 -1.60
N GLN A 391 -5.29 5.12 -2.47
CA GLN A 391 -5.08 4.02 -3.43
C GLN A 391 -4.43 4.43 -4.75
N LEU A 392 -4.73 5.62 -5.28
CA LEU A 392 -4.22 5.99 -6.60
C LEU A 392 -2.76 6.40 -6.48
N VAL A 393 -1.89 5.68 -7.18
CA VAL A 393 -0.44 5.94 -7.22
C VAL A 393 -0.01 6.12 -8.68
N PRO A 394 0.98 6.98 -8.95
CA PRO A 394 1.45 7.19 -10.31
C PRO A 394 2.13 5.93 -10.87
N LEU A 395 2.19 5.82 -12.18
CA LEU A 395 3.13 4.92 -12.86
C LEU A 395 3.86 5.70 -13.95
N LEU A 396 4.61 6.73 -13.55
CA LEU A 396 5.30 7.64 -14.47
C LEU A 396 6.39 6.89 -15.23
N GLU A 397 6.49 7.12 -16.54
CA GLU A 397 7.44 6.43 -17.40
C GLU A 397 8.45 7.40 -18.02
N ILE A 398 9.74 7.01 -17.98
CA ILE A 398 10.84 7.62 -18.74
C ILE A 398 11.53 6.50 -19.53
N ARG A 399 11.81 6.71 -20.83
CA ARG A 399 12.44 5.70 -21.71
C ARG A 399 13.63 6.25 -22.48
N THR A 400 14.58 5.37 -22.84
CA THR A 400 15.82 5.69 -23.60
C THR A 400 16.15 4.68 -24.70
#